data_AF-A0A645E611-F1
#
_entry.id   AF-A0A645E611-F1
#
_cell.length_a   1.000
_cell.length_b   1.000
_cell.length_c   1.000
_cell.angle_alpha   90.00
_cell.angle_beta   90.00
_cell.angle_gamma   90.00
#
_symmetry.space_group_name_H-M   'P 1'
#
loop_
_entity.id
_entity.type
_entity.pdbx_description
1 polymer ?
#
loop_
_entity_poly.entity_id
_entity_poly.type
_entity_poly.pdbx_seq_one_letter_code
_entity_poly.pdbx_strand_id
1 'polypeptide(L)'
;MLPLVGLINENLEKDNFLLKQLAKELDVELEEIIDFDLFLYEFEKGSLIGPNEEFISTGRLDNLSMAHSSLHALIHANGSKGVNVVAIFDNEEVGSSTKQGADSNMLINILERICLSLQKSREEFFSTIYSSFIISADLAHAVHPNMVDKHDPTSRPVMGKGPVIKINANQAYTSDAQSISVYKSICKEAGVNYQEFVNRSDERGGSTIGPISSTHLDIPSVDVGSPILAMHSIRELGNVEDHYNIYKTFNKFYEI
;
A
#
# COMPACT_ATOMS: atom_id res chain seq x y z
N MET A 1 23.72 3.89 1.69
CA MET A 1 24.77 4.81 1.19
C MET A 1 24.63 6.10 2.00
N LEU A 2 25.67 6.60 2.67
CA LEU A 2 25.59 7.85 3.44
C LEU A 2 25.41 9.04 2.48
N PRO A 3 24.62 10.07 2.84
CA PRO A 3 24.33 11.18 1.94
C PRO A 3 25.59 11.99 1.64
N LEU A 4 25.76 12.35 0.37
CA LEU A 4 26.65 13.44 -0.05
C LEU A 4 25.88 14.76 0.08
N VAL A 5 25.73 15.27 1.30
CA VAL A 5 25.21 16.65 1.55
C VAL A 5 26.23 17.70 1.10
N GLY A 6 27.50 17.29 1.07
CA GLY A 6 28.65 18.05 0.60
C GLY A 6 29.91 17.22 0.82
N LEU A 7 31.07 17.79 0.51
CA LEU A 7 32.34 17.20 0.93
C LEU A 7 32.46 17.35 2.44
N ILE A 8 32.55 16.24 3.18
CA ILE A 8 32.84 16.27 4.63
C ILE A 8 34.17 17.00 4.81
N ASN A 9 34.06 18.23 5.29
CA ASN A 9 35.15 19.08 5.71
C ASN A 9 34.86 19.54 7.14
N GLU A 10 35.84 20.14 7.81
CA GLU A 10 35.66 20.63 9.19
C GLU A 10 34.48 21.59 9.37
N ASN A 11 33.87 22.12 8.29
CA ASN A 11 32.71 23.01 8.33
C ASN A 11 31.35 22.28 8.42
N LEU A 12 31.23 21.04 7.94
CA LEU A 12 29.96 20.30 7.87
C LEU A 12 29.57 19.67 9.22
N GLU A 13 30.56 19.33 10.05
CA GLU A 13 30.36 18.94 11.46
C GLU A 13 30.51 20.12 12.42
N LYS A 14 30.97 21.29 11.94
CA LYS A 14 31.10 22.48 12.77
C LYS A 14 29.74 23.04 13.14
N ASP A 15 29.64 23.47 14.40
CA ASP A 15 28.62 24.38 14.87
C ASP A 15 27.17 23.93 14.60
N ASN A 16 26.85 22.64 14.73
CA ASN A 16 25.49 22.10 14.61
C ASN A 16 24.82 22.40 13.25
N PHE A 17 25.55 22.25 12.13
CA PHE A 17 25.09 22.59 10.78
C PHE A 17 23.68 22.07 10.46
N LEU A 18 23.40 20.77 10.66
CA LEU A 18 22.09 20.19 10.36
C LEU A 18 20.97 20.82 11.19
N LEU A 19 21.16 20.95 12.51
CA LEU A 19 20.20 21.60 13.40
C LEU A 19 19.95 23.06 12.99
N LYS A 20 20.99 23.80 12.57
CA LYS A 20 20.83 25.17 12.05
C LYS A 20 20.02 25.21 10.75
N GLN A 21 20.21 24.25 9.86
CA GLN A 21 19.39 24.16 8.64
C GLN A 21 17.94 23.82 8.97
N LEU A 22 17.70 22.90 9.90
CA LEU A 22 16.35 22.57 10.36
C LEU A 22 15.67 23.77 11.03
N ALA A 23 16.37 24.44 11.94
CA ALA A 23 15.87 25.63 12.64
C ALA A 23 15.50 26.74 11.64
N LYS A 24 16.36 26.96 10.64
CA LYS A 24 16.10 27.91 9.56
C LYS A 24 14.89 27.52 8.68
N GLU A 25 14.77 26.25 8.32
CA GLU A 25 13.67 25.75 7.47
C GLU A 25 12.32 25.78 8.22
N LEU A 26 12.34 25.48 9.52
CA LEU A 26 11.16 25.48 10.39
C LEU A 26 10.80 26.86 10.96
N ASP A 27 11.68 27.87 10.79
CA ASP A 27 11.57 29.21 11.37
C ASP A 27 11.44 29.19 12.90
N VAL A 28 12.32 28.42 13.56
CA VAL A 28 12.39 28.27 15.04
C VAL A 28 13.80 28.52 15.55
N GLU A 29 13.94 28.81 16.84
CA GLU A 29 15.25 28.88 17.49
C GLU A 29 15.85 27.46 17.63
N LEU A 30 17.18 27.37 17.63
CA LEU A 30 17.88 26.08 17.65
C LEU A 30 17.56 25.27 18.91
N GLU A 31 17.37 25.97 20.03
CA GLU A 31 17.04 25.38 21.34
C GLU A 31 15.61 24.81 21.40
N GLU A 32 14.74 25.14 20.44
CA GLU A 32 13.38 24.60 20.36
C GLU A 32 13.35 23.20 19.72
N ILE A 33 14.41 22.81 19.01
CA ILE A 33 14.53 21.48 18.41
C ILE A 33 15.03 20.49 19.47
N ILE A 34 14.12 19.63 19.93
CA ILE A 34 14.43 18.59 20.91
C ILE A 34 15.09 17.37 20.24
N ASP A 35 14.50 16.89 19.15
CA ASP A 35 14.96 15.72 18.39
C ASP A 35 14.35 15.72 16.97
N PHE A 36 14.83 14.85 16.08
CA PHE A 36 14.31 14.70 14.72
C PHE A 36 14.42 13.27 14.19
N ASP A 37 13.46 12.88 13.35
CA ASP A 37 13.52 11.65 12.53
C ASP A 37 13.48 12.05 11.06
N LEU A 38 14.61 11.88 10.36
CA LEU A 38 14.82 12.38 9.01
C LEU A 38 15.25 11.24 8.08
N PHE A 39 14.56 11.16 6.94
CA PHE A 39 14.86 10.20 5.88
C PHE A 39 15.29 10.93 4.62
N LEU A 40 16.27 10.35 3.93
CA LEU A 40 16.65 10.80 2.61
C LEU A 40 15.69 10.22 1.58
N TYR A 41 15.38 11.01 0.57
CA TYR A 41 14.48 10.57 -0.49
C TYR A 41 14.83 11.22 -1.83
N GLU A 42 14.28 10.65 -2.90
CA GLU A 42 14.37 11.22 -4.24
C GLU A 42 13.67 12.59 -4.31
N PHE A 43 14.43 13.64 -4.55
CA PHE A 43 13.88 15.00 -4.65
C PHE A 43 13.15 15.26 -5.98
N GLU A 44 13.49 14.54 -7.05
CA GLU A 44 12.89 14.77 -8.36
C GLU A 44 11.39 14.44 -8.37
N LYS A 45 10.60 15.32 -8.99
CA LYS A 45 9.16 15.10 -9.12
C LYS A 45 8.88 13.87 -9.99
N GLY A 46 7.78 13.19 -9.68
CA GLY A 46 7.24 12.16 -10.56
C GLY A 46 6.90 12.70 -11.95
N SER A 47 7.05 11.85 -12.96
CA SER A 47 6.80 12.19 -14.37
C SER A 47 6.03 11.08 -15.08
N LEU A 48 5.26 11.47 -16.10
CA LEU A 48 4.75 10.53 -17.09
C LEU A 48 5.85 10.24 -18.10
N ILE A 49 6.02 8.96 -18.45
CA ILE A 49 7.01 8.53 -19.44
C ILE A 49 6.39 7.53 -20.42
N GLY A 50 7.11 7.27 -21.52
CA GLY A 50 6.63 6.45 -22.63
C GLY A 50 6.13 7.33 -23.79
N PRO A 51 6.17 6.85 -25.05
CA PRO A 51 5.75 7.63 -26.21
C PRO A 51 4.29 8.13 -26.15
N ASN A 52 3.43 7.47 -25.37
CA ASN A 52 2.02 7.84 -25.18
C ASN A 52 1.72 8.22 -23.72
N GLU A 53 2.75 8.55 -22.93
CA GLU A 53 2.61 8.86 -21.50
C GLU A 53 1.97 7.73 -20.68
N GLU A 54 2.17 6.47 -21.10
CA GLU A 54 1.51 5.31 -20.50
C GLU A 54 2.04 4.90 -19.12
N PHE A 55 3.21 5.40 -18.69
CA PHE A 55 3.85 5.02 -17.44
C PHE A 55 3.99 6.19 -16.45
N ILE A 56 3.94 5.86 -15.17
CA ILE A 56 4.23 6.76 -14.05
C ILE A 56 5.60 6.39 -13.49
N SER A 57 6.55 7.32 -13.51
CA SER A 57 7.86 7.14 -12.89
C SER A 57 8.01 8.10 -11.71
N THR A 58 8.17 7.56 -10.50
CA THR A 58 8.31 8.32 -9.26
C THR A 58 8.88 7.44 -8.16
N GLY A 59 9.55 8.01 -7.16
CA GLY A 59 9.86 7.28 -5.92
C GLY A 59 8.62 7.00 -5.06
N ARG A 60 8.65 5.87 -4.33
CA ARG A 60 7.66 5.46 -3.32
C ARG A 60 6.26 5.18 -3.89
N LEU A 61 6.17 4.64 -5.10
CA LEU A 61 4.93 3.98 -5.53
C LEU A 61 4.56 2.89 -4.52
N ASP A 62 5.55 2.14 -4.05
CA ASP A 62 5.42 1.21 -2.94
C ASP A 62 5.41 1.94 -1.59
N ASN A 63 4.32 1.96 -0.81
CA ASN A 63 2.95 1.59 -1.16
C ASN A 63 2.02 2.83 -1.22
N LEU A 64 2.59 4.03 -1.44
CA LEU A 64 1.81 5.28 -1.48
C LEU A 64 0.80 5.31 -2.64
N SER A 65 1.04 4.55 -3.70
CA SER A 65 0.09 4.44 -4.82
C SER A 65 -1.23 3.80 -4.38
N MET A 66 -1.18 2.70 -3.62
CA MET A 66 -2.39 2.04 -3.11
C MET A 66 -3.04 2.88 -2.01
N ALA A 67 -2.27 3.51 -1.14
CA ALA A 67 -2.77 4.45 -0.13
C ALA A 67 -3.51 5.64 -0.79
N HIS A 68 -2.93 6.24 -1.82
CA HIS A 68 -3.54 7.30 -2.62
C HIS A 68 -4.87 6.84 -3.21
N SER A 69 -4.88 5.72 -3.93
CA SER A 69 -6.10 5.22 -4.57
C SER A 69 -7.18 4.84 -3.57
N SER A 70 -6.82 4.28 -2.40
CA SER A 70 -7.75 3.93 -1.32
C SER A 70 -8.41 5.17 -0.73
N LEU A 71 -7.62 6.20 -0.41
CA LEU A 71 -8.14 7.46 0.14
C LEU A 71 -9.01 8.20 -0.88
N HIS A 72 -8.56 8.30 -2.13
CA HIS A 72 -9.34 8.93 -3.19
C HIS A 72 -10.65 8.19 -3.44
N ALA A 73 -10.63 6.85 -3.46
CA ALA A 73 -11.83 6.04 -3.61
C ALA A 73 -12.83 6.29 -2.48
N LEU A 74 -12.37 6.33 -1.22
CA LEU A 74 -13.20 6.60 -0.05
C LEU A 74 -13.87 7.98 -0.13
N ILE A 75 -13.11 9.02 -0.52
CA ILE A 75 -13.62 10.41 -0.62
C ILE A 75 -14.74 10.54 -1.67
N HIS A 76 -14.63 9.80 -2.77
CA HIS A 76 -15.56 9.93 -3.90
C HIS A 76 -16.66 8.86 -3.92
N ALA A 77 -16.60 7.86 -3.05
CA ALA A 77 -17.63 6.83 -2.96
C ALA A 77 -18.89 7.38 -2.28
N ASN A 78 -20.05 7.00 -2.81
CA ASN A 78 -21.35 7.40 -2.26
C ASN A 78 -22.08 6.23 -1.58
N GLY A 79 -21.34 5.21 -1.14
CA GLY A 79 -21.92 4.07 -0.43
C GLY A 79 -22.53 4.47 0.91
N SER A 80 -23.69 3.90 1.21
CA SER A 80 -24.43 4.16 2.44
C SER A 80 -24.69 2.91 3.28
N LYS A 81 -24.13 1.76 2.87
CA LYS A 81 -24.31 0.48 3.56
C LYS A 81 -23.10 0.19 4.43
N GLY A 82 -23.23 0.41 5.74
CA GLY A 82 -22.18 0.17 6.70
C GLY A 82 -21.22 1.36 6.87
N VAL A 83 -20.00 1.06 7.34
CA VAL A 83 -18.97 2.06 7.62
C VAL A 83 -17.77 1.77 6.72
N ASN A 84 -17.49 2.70 5.80
CA ASN A 84 -16.31 2.61 4.94
C ASN A 84 -15.07 3.07 5.70
N VAL A 85 -13.99 2.30 5.61
CA VAL A 85 -12.73 2.54 6.33
C VAL A 85 -11.57 2.42 5.35
N VAL A 86 -10.60 3.34 5.48
CA VAL A 86 -9.25 3.24 4.93
C VAL A 86 -8.30 3.22 6.12
N ALA A 87 -7.46 2.18 6.21
CA ALA A 87 -6.40 2.06 7.21
C ALA A 87 -5.05 2.09 6.50
N ILE A 88 -4.21 3.08 6.82
CA ILE A 88 -2.87 3.25 6.27
C ILE A 88 -1.90 3.03 7.43
N PHE A 89 -1.09 1.98 7.32
CA PHE A 89 -0.13 1.58 8.36
C PHE A 89 1.28 2.02 7.98
N ASP A 90 2.12 2.23 9.00
CA ASP A 90 3.55 2.46 8.85
C ASP A 90 4.32 1.15 9.10
N ASN A 91 5.61 1.13 8.82
CA ASN A 91 6.55 0.06 9.18
C ASN A 91 6.29 -1.31 8.55
N GLU A 92 5.51 -1.39 7.48
CA GLU A 92 5.35 -2.62 6.69
C GLU A 92 6.72 -3.17 6.26
N GLU A 93 7.53 -2.30 5.67
CA GLU A 93 8.86 -2.57 5.12
C GLU A 93 9.91 -3.03 6.15
N VAL A 94 9.59 -2.91 7.44
CA VAL A 94 10.44 -3.37 8.55
C VAL A 94 9.76 -4.45 9.40
N GLY A 95 8.64 -5.01 8.92
CA GLY A 95 7.98 -6.20 9.48
C GLY A 95 6.66 -5.95 10.22
N SER A 96 6.13 -4.73 10.24
CA SER A 96 4.83 -4.32 10.82
C SER A 96 4.66 -4.45 12.35
N SER A 97 5.56 -5.12 13.08
CA SER A 97 5.52 -5.32 14.54
C SER A 97 5.89 -4.05 15.34
N THR A 98 5.13 -2.98 15.13
CA THR A 98 5.26 -1.71 15.84
C THR A 98 3.89 -1.18 16.25
N LYS A 99 3.83 -0.16 17.12
CA LYS A 99 2.55 0.43 17.58
C LYS A 99 1.73 1.09 16.46
N GLN A 100 2.36 1.48 15.36
CA GLN A 100 1.72 2.11 14.19
C GLN A 100 1.68 1.21 12.95
N GLY A 101 2.22 0.00 13.06
CA GLY A 101 2.16 -1.03 12.02
C GLY A 101 0.92 -1.90 12.09
N ALA A 102 0.76 -2.76 11.09
CA ALA A 102 -0.39 -3.64 10.95
C ALA A 102 -0.43 -4.76 12.00
N ASP A 103 0.72 -5.14 12.56
CA ASP A 103 0.82 -6.09 13.68
C ASP A 103 0.60 -5.37 15.01
N SER A 104 -0.52 -4.64 15.11
CA SER A 104 -0.89 -3.88 16.28
C SER A 104 -2.40 -3.90 16.51
N ASN A 105 -2.79 -3.72 17.78
CA ASN A 105 -4.20 -3.62 18.16
C ASN A 105 -4.84 -2.29 17.73
N MET A 106 -4.14 -1.42 16.99
CA MET A 106 -4.63 -0.08 16.65
C MET A 106 -5.98 -0.16 15.91
N LEU A 107 -6.06 -0.96 14.84
CA LEU A 107 -7.24 -1.01 13.99
C LEU A 107 -8.44 -1.60 14.72
N ILE A 108 -8.30 -2.75 15.39
CA ILE A 108 -9.39 -3.36 16.16
C ILE A 108 -9.91 -2.42 17.26
N ASN A 109 -9.03 -1.74 17.98
CA ASN A 109 -9.42 -0.78 19.02
C ASN A 109 -10.19 0.41 18.43
N ILE A 110 -9.79 0.91 17.26
CA ILE A 110 -10.49 2.01 16.58
C ILE A 110 -11.87 1.56 16.12
N LEU A 111 -11.99 0.38 15.50
CA LEU A 111 -13.27 -0.16 15.02
C LEU A 111 -14.24 -0.42 16.18
N GLU A 112 -13.78 -1.01 17.28
CA GLU A 112 -14.62 -1.23 18.48
C GLU A 112 -15.10 0.11 19.06
N ARG A 113 -14.23 1.13 19.12
CA ARG A 113 -14.60 2.48 19.58
C ARG A 113 -15.60 3.17 18.67
N ILE A 114 -15.50 3.01 17.35
CA ILE A 114 -16.51 3.51 16.39
C ILE A 114 -17.84 2.83 16.67
N CYS A 115 -17.86 1.51 16.81
CA CYS A 115 -19.05 0.73 17.10
C CYS A 115 -19.73 1.21 18.40
N LEU A 116 -18.97 1.32 19.49
CA LEU A 116 -19.48 1.83 20.77
C LEU A 116 -20.01 3.27 20.67
N SER A 117 -19.35 4.14 19.88
CA SER A 117 -19.79 5.53 19.67
C SER A 117 -21.11 5.63 18.89
N LEU A 118 -21.38 4.63 18.04
CA LEU A 118 -22.66 4.46 17.34
C LEU A 118 -23.75 3.81 18.21
N GLN A 119 -23.52 3.73 19.53
CA GLN A 119 -24.43 3.12 20.51
C GLN A 119 -24.71 1.64 20.24
N LYS A 120 -23.75 0.95 19.63
CA LYS A 120 -23.79 -0.48 19.39
C LYS A 120 -23.15 -1.24 20.54
N SER A 121 -23.67 -2.42 20.81
CA SER A 121 -23.11 -3.34 21.80
C SER A 121 -21.84 -4.03 21.27
N ARG A 122 -21.08 -4.62 22.18
CA ARG A 122 -19.91 -5.45 21.82
C ARG A 122 -20.28 -6.70 21.02
N GLU A 123 -21.48 -7.24 21.24
CA GLU A 123 -22.00 -8.36 20.44
C GLU A 123 -22.28 -7.93 18.99
N GLU A 124 -22.84 -6.73 18.80
CA GLU A 124 -23.02 -6.14 17.48
C GLU A 124 -21.68 -5.84 16.79
N PHE A 125 -20.62 -5.52 17.55
CA PHE A 125 -19.27 -5.39 17.00
C PHE A 125 -18.80 -6.71 16.39
N PHE A 126 -18.88 -7.83 17.13
CA PHE A 126 -18.51 -9.15 16.58
C PHE A 126 -19.33 -9.49 15.33
N SER A 127 -20.64 -9.27 15.36
CA SER A 127 -21.50 -9.49 14.18
C SER A 127 -21.11 -8.62 12.98
N THR A 128 -20.66 -7.38 13.24
CA THR A 128 -20.18 -6.45 12.20
C THR A 128 -18.88 -6.94 11.57
N ILE A 129 -17.93 -7.43 12.37
CA ILE A 129 -16.66 -8.01 11.90
C ILE A 129 -16.94 -9.17 10.92
N TYR A 130 -17.81 -10.10 11.28
CA TYR A 130 -18.18 -11.23 10.40
C TYR A 130 -18.93 -10.82 9.13
N SER A 131 -19.52 -9.61 9.10
CA SER A 131 -20.22 -9.07 7.94
C SER A 131 -19.35 -8.11 7.11
N SER A 132 -18.08 -7.95 7.48
CA SER A 132 -17.13 -7.03 6.83
C SER A 132 -16.29 -7.74 5.77
N PHE A 133 -15.61 -6.96 4.95
CA PHE A 133 -14.64 -7.44 3.98
C PHE A 133 -13.46 -6.47 3.90
N ILE A 134 -12.24 -6.98 3.73
CA ILE A 134 -11.03 -6.18 3.58
C ILE A 134 -10.40 -6.40 2.20
N ILE A 135 -10.01 -5.30 1.57
CA ILE A 135 -9.03 -5.32 0.48
C ILE A 135 -7.67 -4.97 1.08
N SER A 136 -6.78 -5.97 1.20
CA SER A 136 -5.37 -5.79 1.55
C SER A 136 -4.65 -5.24 0.30
N ALA A 137 -4.45 -3.92 0.30
CA ALA A 137 -4.03 -3.18 -0.87
C ALA A 137 -2.52 -2.94 -0.84
N ASP A 138 -1.79 -3.70 -1.65
CA ASP A 138 -0.33 -3.60 -1.74
C ASP A 138 0.14 -4.06 -3.12
N LEU A 139 1.20 -3.47 -3.65
CA LEU A 139 1.64 -3.62 -5.03
C LEU A 139 1.98 -5.06 -5.43
N ALA A 140 2.11 -5.27 -6.74
CA ALA A 140 2.49 -6.55 -7.32
C ALA A 140 3.68 -6.39 -8.26
N HIS A 141 4.43 -7.47 -8.48
CA HIS A 141 5.56 -7.47 -9.39
C HIS A 141 5.13 -7.72 -10.83
N ALA A 142 5.26 -6.70 -11.70
CA ALA A 142 5.12 -6.89 -13.14
C ALA A 142 6.28 -7.74 -13.69
N VAL A 143 6.02 -8.51 -14.74
CA VAL A 143 7.07 -9.22 -15.48
C VAL A 143 7.98 -8.22 -16.16
N HIS A 144 9.27 -8.29 -15.85
CA HIS A 144 10.26 -7.45 -16.49
C HIS A 144 10.65 -8.07 -17.84
N PRO A 145 10.59 -7.35 -18.98
CA PRO A 145 10.82 -7.93 -20.31
C PRO A 145 12.22 -8.52 -20.49
N ASN A 146 13.22 -7.99 -19.77
CA ASN A 146 14.60 -8.52 -19.79
C ASN A 146 14.85 -9.65 -18.76
N MET A 147 13.91 -9.95 -17.87
CA MET A 147 14.09 -10.91 -16.77
C MET A 147 12.85 -11.80 -16.61
N VAL A 148 12.34 -12.32 -17.71
CA VAL A 148 11.10 -13.10 -17.76
C VAL A 148 11.18 -14.39 -16.91
N ASP A 149 12.38 -14.97 -16.80
CA ASP A 149 12.62 -16.22 -16.07
C ASP A 149 12.39 -16.10 -14.56
N LYS A 150 12.25 -14.89 -14.02
CA LYS A 150 11.92 -14.66 -12.60
C LYS A 150 10.44 -14.82 -12.26
N HIS A 151 9.58 -14.93 -13.26
CA HIS A 151 8.14 -15.15 -13.06
C HIS A 151 7.72 -16.56 -13.43
N ASP A 152 6.56 -16.98 -12.92
CA ASP A 152 5.95 -18.22 -13.37
C ASP A 152 5.61 -18.12 -14.88
N PRO A 153 5.84 -19.19 -15.68
CA PRO A 153 5.56 -19.15 -17.12
C PRO A 153 4.10 -18.87 -17.46
N THR A 154 3.17 -19.24 -16.57
CA THR A 154 1.72 -19.16 -16.75
C THR A 154 1.07 -18.06 -15.94
N SER A 155 1.68 -17.68 -14.80
CA SER A 155 1.18 -16.62 -13.91
C SER A 155 2.20 -15.50 -13.76
N ARG A 156 2.06 -14.49 -14.63
CA ARG A 156 2.97 -13.34 -14.65
C ARG A 156 2.18 -12.06 -14.95
N PRO A 157 2.06 -11.15 -13.97
CA PRO A 157 1.39 -9.87 -14.17
C PRO A 157 2.10 -9.04 -15.24
N VAL A 158 1.32 -8.38 -16.08
CA VAL A 158 1.81 -7.41 -17.06
C VAL A 158 1.18 -6.06 -16.76
N MET A 159 1.94 -4.98 -16.92
CA MET A 159 1.41 -3.63 -16.84
C MET A 159 0.35 -3.35 -17.92
N GLY A 160 -0.62 -2.50 -17.60
CA GLY A 160 -1.74 -2.12 -18.48
C GLY A 160 -2.80 -3.20 -18.65
N LYS A 161 -2.85 -4.20 -17.75
CA LYS A 161 -3.81 -5.31 -17.78
C LYS A 161 -4.70 -5.36 -16.54
N GLY A 162 -4.64 -4.32 -15.70
CA GLY A 162 -5.48 -4.13 -14.53
C GLY A 162 -4.93 -4.76 -13.26
N PRO A 163 -5.69 -4.66 -12.16
CA PRO A 163 -5.29 -5.10 -10.83
C PRO A 163 -4.88 -6.57 -10.78
N VAL A 164 -3.90 -6.86 -9.94
CA VAL A 164 -3.38 -8.21 -9.71
C VAL A 164 -3.94 -8.74 -8.40
N ILE A 165 -4.62 -9.87 -8.46
CA ILE A 165 -5.04 -10.66 -7.31
C ILE A 165 -3.88 -11.58 -6.93
N LYS A 166 -3.33 -11.41 -5.73
CA LYS A 166 -2.14 -12.12 -5.25
C LYS A 166 -2.57 -13.38 -4.49
N ILE A 167 -2.07 -14.54 -4.91
CA ILE A 167 -2.46 -15.85 -4.38
C ILE A 167 -1.21 -16.59 -3.92
N ASN A 168 -1.23 -17.12 -2.69
CA ASN A 168 -0.12 -17.91 -2.16
C ASN A 168 -0.64 -19.05 -1.29
N ALA A 169 -0.27 -20.28 -1.64
CA ALA A 169 -0.70 -21.48 -0.92
C ALA A 169 -0.20 -21.54 0.54
N ASN A 170 0.91 -20.85 0.85
CA ASN A 170 1.45 -20.74 2.21
C ASN A 170 0.84 -19.57 2.99
N GLN A 171 -0.23 -18.95 2.50
CA GLN A 171 -0.91 -17.80 3.10
C GLN A 171 0.02 -16.61 3.39
N ALA A 172 1.04 -16.39 2.54
CA ALA A 172 1.77 -15.12 2.50
C ALA A 172 0.90 -13.96 1.98
N TYR A 173 -0.25 -14.31 1.39
CA TYR A 173 -1.37 -13.45 1.01
C TYR A 173 -2.65 -14.08 1.56
N THR A 174 -3.64 -13.28 1.95
CA THR A 174 -4.90 -13.77 2.57
C THR A 174 -5.93 -14.29 1.58
N SER A 175 -5.71 -14.05 0.29
CA SER A 175 -6.64 -14.40 -0.78
C SER A 175 -7.01 -15.89 -0.78
N ASP A 176 -8.31 -16.17 -0.73
CA ASP A 176 -8.89 -17.51 -0.88
C ASP A 176 -9.97 -17.51 -1.97
N ALA A 177 -10.54 -18.68 -2.28
CA ALA A 177 -11.54 -18.80 -3.35
C ALA A 177 -12.75 -17.87 -3.16
N GLN A 178 -13.17 -17.62 -1.92
CA GLN A 178 -14.31 -16.76 -1.62
C GLN A 178 -13.92 -15.28 -1.78
N SER A 179 -12.82 -14.84 -1.18
CA SER A 179 -12.39 -13.45 -1.23
C SER A 179 -11.97 -13.01 -2.64
N ILE A 180 -11.34 -13.92 -3.39
CA ILE A 180 -11.06 -13.74 -4.82
C ILE A 180 -12.35 -13.55 -5.62
N SER A 181 -13.38 -14.37 -5.36
CA SER A 181 -14.65 -14.28 -6.07
C SER A 181 -15.38 -12.96 -5.82
N VAL A 182 -15.31 -12.43 -4.59
CA VAL A 182 -15.82 -11.10 -4.24
C VAL A 182 -15.11 -10.03 -5.07
N TYR A 183 -13.78 -10.01 -5.09
CA TYR A 183 -13.03 -9.01 -5.84
C TYR A 183 -13.23 -9.11 -7.35
N LYS A 184 -13.32 -10.33 -7.90
CA LYS A 184 -13.68 -10.53 -9.32
C LYS A 184 -15.06 -9.94 -9.66
N SER A 185 -16.02 -10.04 -8.76
CA SER A 185 -17.34 -9.41 -8.93
C SER A 185 -17.22 -7.88 -8.94
N ILE A 186 -16.42 -7.31 -8.02
CA ILE A 186 -16.13 -5.87 -7.97
C ILE A 186 -15.49 -5.40 -9.28
N CYS A 187 -14.47 -6.10 -9.78
CA CYS A 187 -13.84 -5.79 -11.07
C CYS A 187 -14.84 -5.84 -12.23
N LYS A 188 -15.71 -6.86 -12.26
CA LYS A 188 -16.75 -7.00 -13.29
C LYS A 188 -17.74 -5.83 -13.25
N GLU A 189 -18.21 -5.45 -12.07
CA GLU A 189 -19.14 -4.32 -11.92
C GLU A 189 -18.49 -2.96 -12.20
N ALA A 190 -17.20 -2.82 -11.91
CA ALA A 190 -16.42 -1.62 -12.24
C ALA A 190 -15.99 -1.55 -13.73
N GLY A 191 -16.24 -2.61 -14.52
CA GLY A 191 -15.77 -2.71 -15.90
C GLY A 191 -14.24 -2.66 -15.98
N VAL A 192 -13.56 -3.37 -15.10
CA VAL A 192 -12.10 -3.43 -14.97
C VAL A 192 -11.62 -4.87 -15.19
N ASN A 193 -10.61 -5.04 -16.03
CA ASN A 193 -9.92 -6.33 -16.18
C ASN A 193 -9.03 -6.59 -14.96
N TYR A 194 -8.78 -7.85 -14.64
CA TYR A 194 -7.88 -8.24 -13.55
C TYR A 194 -6.94 -9.35 -14.00
N GLN A 195 -5.90 -9.57 -13.19
CA GLN A 195 -4.89 -10.61 -13.37
C GLN A 195 -4.80 -11.43 -12.09
N GLU A 196 -4.30 -12.66 -12.20
CA GLU A 196 -3.98 -13.49 -11.04
C GLU A 196 -2.49 -13.78 -11.01
N PHE A 197 -1.93 -13.71 -9.81
CA PHE A 197 -0.51 -13.93 -9.57
C PHE A 197 -0.29 -15.02 -8.53
N VAL A 198 0.50 -16.02 -8.90
CA VAL A 198 1.16 -16.95 -7.99
C VAL A 198 2.67 -16.84 -8.18
N ASN A 199 3.40 -16.95 -7.08
CA ASN A 199 4.86 -17.08 -7.17
C ASN A 199 5.24 -18.42 -7.81
N ARG A 200 6.43 -18.45 -8.42
CA ARG A 200 7.08 -19.72 -8.78
C ARG A 200 7.22 -20.58 -7.52
N SER A 201 6.95 -21.88 -7.64
CA SER A 201 6.96 -22.78 -6.48
C SER A 201 8.34 -22.98 -5.84
N ASP A 202 9.42 -22.67 -6.57
CA ASP A 202 10.81 -22.80 -6.13
C ASP A 202 11.43 -21.50 -5.62
N GLU A 203 10.72 -20.37 -5.68
CA GLU A 203 11.17 -19.08 -5.18
C GLU A 203 10.27 -18.60 -4.03
N ARG A 204 10.88 -18.03 -2.98
CA ARG A 204 10.13 -17.41 -1.88
C ARG A 204 9.66 -16.02 -2.33
N GLY A 205 8.34 -15.83 -2.39
CA GLY A 205 7.75 -14.50 -2.57
C GLY A 205 7.78 -13.64 -1.32
N GLY A 206 7.48 -12.35 -1.50
CA GLY A 206 7.19 -11.43 -0.39
C GLY A 206 5.92 -11.83 0.37
N SER A 207 5.73 -11.21 1.53
CA SER A 207 4.49 -11.21 2.32
C SER A 207 3.89 -9.80 2.31
N THR A 208 2.64 -9.66 2.75
CA THR A 208 1.99 -8.36 2.93
C THR A 208 1.46 -8.23 4.36
N ILE A 209 0.85 -7.08 4.67
CA ILE A 209 0.10 -6.89 5.92
C ILE A 209 -1.20 -7.69 6.02
N GLY A 210 -1.67 -8.31 4.94
CA GLY A 210 -2.94 -9.03 4.92
C GLY A 210 -2.98 -10.14 5.98
N PRO A 211 -2.06 -11.11 5.94
CA PRO A 211 -2.02 -12.21 6.91
C PRO A 211 -1.84 -11.71 8.34
N ILE A 212 -1.01 -10.68 8.54
CA ILE A 212 -0.80 -10.03 9.84
C ILE A 212 -2.11 -9.44 10.37
N SER A 213 -2.80 -8.66 9.55
CA SER A 213 -4.08 -8.04 9.94
C SER A 213 -5.12 -9.10 10.28
N SER A 214 -5.12 -10.24 9.56
CA SER A 214 -6.05 -11.35 9.81
C SER A 214 -5.85 -12.04 11.17
N THR A 215 -4.67 -11.94 11.80
CA THR A 215 -4.47 -12.48 13.16
C THR A 215 -5.06 -11.59 14.25
N HIS A 216 -5.36 -10.32 13.93
CA HIS A 216 -5.95 -9.35 14.85
C HIS A 216 -7.44 -9.10 14.56
N LEU A 217 -7.87 -9.31 13.31
CA LEU A 217 -9.22 -9.08 12.84
C LEU A 217 -9.70 -10.25 11.98
N ASP A 218 -10.72 -10.95 12.46
CA ASP A 218 -11.35 -12.09 11.79
C ASP A 218 -12.25 -11.63 10.61
N ILE A 219 -11.71 -10.82 9.71
CA ILE A 219 -12.42 -10.29 8.53
C ILE A 219 -11.88 -10.97 7.27
N PRO A 220 -12.75 -11.56 6.42
CA PRO A 220 -12.35 -12.06 5.11
C PRO A 220 -11.63 -11.00 4.29
N SER A 221 -10.50 -11.36 3.70
CA SER A 221 -9.68 -10.39 2.97
C SER A 221 -9.09 -10.95 1.68
N VAL A 222 -8.81 -10.04 0.75
CA VAL A 222 -8.15 -10.32 -0.53
C VAL A 222 -6.94 -9.41 -0.68
N ASP A 223 -5.83 -9.97 -1.14
CA ASP A 223 -4.60 -9.22 -1.43
C ASP A 223 -4.56 -8.80 -2.90
N VAL A 224 -4.53 -7.50 -3.15
CA VAL A 224 -4.57 -6.92 -4.51
C VAL A 224 -3.60 -5.77 -4.67
N GLY A 225 -3.06 -5.62 -5.89
CA GLY A 225 -2.05 -4.60 -6.21
C GLY A 225 -2.02 -4.19 -7.66
N SER A 226 -1.54 -2.97 -7.94
CA SER A 226 -1.08 -2.63 -9.29
C SER A 226 0.24 -3.34 -9.59
N PRO A 227 0.44 -3.87 -10.81
CA PRO A 227 1.74 -4.40 -11.21
C PRO A 227 2.71 -3.24 -11.49
N ILE A 228 3.87 -3.25 -10.83
CA ILE A 228 4.95 -2.27 -11.06
C ILE A 228 6.27 -2.96 -11.43
N LEU A 229 7.17 -2.18 -12.03
CA LEU A 229 8.57 -2.55 -12.22
C LEU A 229 9.47 -1.80 -11.23
N ALA A 230 10.59 -2.45 -10.90
CA ALA A 230 11.62 -1.92 -10.02
C ALA A 230 11.10 -1.55 -8.62
N MET A 231 10.21 -2.38 -8.05
CA MET A 231 9.76 -2.26 -6.66
C MET A 231 10.95 -2.15 -5.70
N HIS A 232 10.86 -1.23 -4.73
CA HIS A 232 11.92 -0.82 -3.78
C HIS A 232 13.12 -0.08 -4.42
N SER A 233 13.02 0.32 -5.69
CA SER A 233 13.98 1.26 -6.29
C SER A 233 13.76 2.68 -5.75
N ILE A 234 14.80 3.52 -5.79
CA ILE A 234 14.67 4.95 -5.49
C ILE A 234 13.66 5.64 -6.42
N ARG A 235 13.52 5.12 -7.64
CA ARG A 235 12.50 5.52 -8.61
C ARG A 235 11.89 4.27 -9.23
N GLU A 236 10.58 4.14 -9.09
CA GLU A 236 9.79 2.97 -9.47
C GLU A 236 8.99 3.30 -10.74
N LEU A 237 8.45 2.28 -11.40
CA LEU A 237 7.70 2.44 -12.64
C LEU A 237 6.35 1.71 -12.56
N GLY A 238 5.27 2.49 -12.56
CA GLY A 238 3.90 2.01 -12.65
C GLY A 238 3.25 2.36 -13.98
N ASN A 239 2.01 1.92 -14.17
CA ASN A 239 1.21 2.22 -15.36
C ASN A 239 0.02 3.12 -14.99
N VAL A 240 -0.26 4.11 -15.85
CA VAL A 240 -1.33 5.09 -15.61
C VAL A 240 -2.70 4.42 -15.54
N GLU A 241 -2.97 3.53 -16.49
CA GLU A 241 -4.26 2.83 -16.60
C GLU A 241 -4.48 1.84 -15.45
N ASP A 242 -3.44 1.12 -15.02
CA ASP A 242 -3.53 0.22 -13.86
C ASP A 242 -3.84 0.99 -12.57
N HIS A 243 -3.18 2.13 -12.34
CA HIS A 243 -3.44 2.98 -11.16
C HIS A 243 -4.88 3.50 -11.13
N TYR A 244 -5.38 3.95 -12.30
CA TYR A 244 -6.77 4.38 -12.42
C TYR A 244 -7.76 3.23 -12.23
N ASN A 245 -7.44 2.04 -12.74
CA ASN A 245 -8.26 0.84 -12.57
C ASN A 245 -8.32 0.37 -11.10
N ILE A 246 -7.21 0.45 -10.35
CA ILE A 246 -7.26 0.23 -8.89
C ILE A 246 -8.25 1.18 -8.23
N TYR A 247 -8.12 2.50 -8.48
CA TYR A 247 -9.06 3.49 -7.96
C TYR A 247 -10.52 3.14 -8.27
N LYS A 248 -10.83 2.75 -9.52
CA LYS A 248 -12.19 2.33 -9.91
C LYS A 248 -12.68 1.13 -9.10
N THR A 249 -11.84 0.11 -8.92
CA THR A 249 -12.25 -1.06 -8.12
C THR A 249 -12.49 -0.71 -6.66
N PHE A 250 -11.68 0.17 -6.08
CA PHE A 250 -11.82 0.59 -4.68
C PHE A 250 -13.04 1.48 -4.49
N ASN A 251 -13.28 2.39 -5.43
CA ASN A 251 -14.47 3.22 -5.41
C ASN A 251 -15.73 2.35 -5.50
N LYS A 252 -15.72 1.35 -6.39
CA LYS A 252 -16.83 0.40 -6.51
C LYS A 252 -17.01 -0.45 -5.26
N PHE A 253 -15.93 -0.91 -4.65
CA PHE A 253 -15.97 -1.64 -3.37
C PHE A 253 -16.71 -0.85 -2.29
N TYR A 254 -16.42 0.45 -2.16
CA TYR A 254 -17.07 1.32 -1.17
C TYR A 254 -18.53 1.69 -1.51
N GLU A 255 -19.02 1.43 -2.71
CA GLU A 255 -20.43 1.67 -3.10
C GLU A 255 -21.38 0.52 -2.78
N ILE A 256 -20.86 -0.70 -2.61
CA ILE A 256 -21.65 -1.94 -2.45
C ILE A 256 -22.31 -2.01 -1.08
#